data_AF-A0A3N5ZEE6-F1
#
_entry.id   AF-A0A3N5ZEE6-F1
#
_cell.length_a   1.000
_cell.length_b   1.000
_cell.length_c   1.000
_cell.angle_alpha   90.00
_cell.angle_beta   90.00
_cell.angle_gamma   90.00
#
_symmetry.space_group_name_H-M   'P 1'
#
loop_
_entity.id
_entity.type
_entity.pdbx_description
1 polymer ?
#
loop_
_entity_poly.entity_id
_entity_poly.type
_entity_poly.pdbx_seq_one_letter_code
_entity_poly.pdbx_strand_id
1 'polypeptide(L)'
;QRRKHYDYEAGEPAAVPPSGYLWTNAAAAGVSLRNYGYFVANRPLDKVTDGVHVEVVRDPVLNRVTNRRYRGFDLDYPDVERAKVFLEDLAEFEKSGQMPSLLIIRLGNDHTSGTAAGKIAPLSAFADNDAALGQIVEGISKSRFWPDTAIFVLQDDAQNGPDHVDSHRSPAFVVSPYSRRRAVDSTMYNTTSMLRSMELILGLRPMTTFDAGARPMSNALQSTPDTRPYTAEKPRISLNERNPARSTTAARSARLDFSEADRIDDDELNDILWRAIRGENDVPPPPVRSLFAR
;
A
#
# COMPACT_ATOMS: atom_id res chain seq x y z
N GLN A 1 -20.40 -17.57 -8.96
CA GLN A 1 -20.25 -16.89 -7.65
C GLN A 1 -18.76 -16.80 -7.36
N ARG A 2 -18.20 -15.60 -7.12
CA ARG A 2 -16.86 -15.48 -6.51
C ARG A 2 -16.90 -16.17 -5.13
N ARG A 3 -15.83 -16.87 -4.76
CA ARG A 3 -15.74 -17.46 -3.42
C ARG A 3 -15.82 -16.33 -2.38
N LYS A 4 -16.52 -16.56 -1.28
CA LYS A 4 -16.62 -15.60 -0.15
C LYS A 4 -15.37 -15.60 0.76
N HIS A 5 -14.34 -16.37 0.40
CA HIS A 5 -13.14 -16.53 1.18
C HIS A 5 -12.00 -15.77 0.51
N TYR A 6 -11.33 -14.91 1.26
CA TYR A 6 -10.14 -14.18 0.82
C TYR A 6 -8.92 -15.11 0.92
N ASP A 7 -8.44 -15.62 -0.21
CA ASP A 7 -7.36 -16.60 -0.33
C ASP A 7 -6.14 -16.10 -1.13
N TYR A 8 -6.08 -14.79 -1.42
CA TYR A 8 -5.02 -14.18 -2.23
C TYR A 8 -3.70 -13.93 -1.48
N GLU A 9 -3.71 -13.94 -0.14
CA GLU A 9 -2.52 -13.69 0.70
C GLU A 9 -1.85 -14.97 1.25
N ALA A 10 -1.69 -15.97 0.38
CA ALA A 10 -1.27 -17.32 0.74
C ALA A 10 -2.24 -18.06 1.70
N GLY A 11 -2.31 -19.39 1.55
CA GLY A 11 -3.23 -20.25 2.31
C GLY A 11 -4.01 -21.21 1.43
N GLU A 12 -4.16 -20.89 0.14
CA GLU A 12 -4.66 -21.79 -0.89
C GLU A 12 -3.49 -22.17 -1.82
N PRO A 13 -3.04 -23.44 -1.84
CA PRO A 13 -1.97 -23.89 -2.73
C PRO A 13 -2.22 -23.57 -4.21
N ALA A 14 -3.47 -23.56 -4.66
CA ALA A 14 -3.82 -23.20 -6.03
C ALA A 14 -3.60 -21.71 -6.36
N ALA A 15 -3.55 -20.83 -5.35
CA ALA A 15 -3.30 -19.40 -5.50
C ALA A 15 -1.81 -19.03 -5.48
N VAL A 16 -0.92 -20.00 -5.21
CA VAL A 16 0.53 -19.75 -5.19
C VAL A 16 1.06 -19.73 -6.63
N PRO A 17 1.65 -18.61 -7.09
CA PRO A 17 2.22 -18.54 -8.43
C PRO A 17 3.39 -19.52 -8.58
N PRO A 18 3.52 -20.25 -9.70
CA PRO A 18 4.62 -21.21 -9.92
C PRO A 18 6.01 -20.58 -9.84
N SER A 19 6.14 -19.31 -10.21
CA SER A 19 7.38 -18.53 -10.13
C SER A 19 7.66 -17.97 -8.73
N GLY A 20 6.77 -18.18 -7.77
CA GLY A 20 6.79 -17.49 -6.48
C GLY A 20 6.47 -16.01 -6.62
N TYR A 21 6.82 -15.26 -5.58
CA TYR A 21 6.61 -13.82 -5.46
C TYR A 21 7.94 -13.07 -5.56
N LEU A 22 7.89 -11.73 -5.63
CA LEU A 22 9.09 -10.88 -5.66
C LEU A 22 10.06 -11.21 -4.51
N TRP A 23 9.53 -11.37 -3.28
CA TRP A 23 10.36 -11.73 -2.12
C TRP A 23 10.93 -13.14 -2.20
N THR A 24 10.26 -14.07 -2.87
CA THR A 24 10.79 -15.42 -3.13
C THR A 24 12.04 -15.33 -4.01
N ASN A 25 11.97 -14.56 -5.09
CA ASN A 25 13.12 -14.35 -5.98
C ASN A 25 14.25 -13.57 -5.31
N ALA A 26 13.91 -12.54 -4.53
CA ALA A 26 14.88 -11.78 -3.74
C ALA A 26 15.64 -12.68 -2.75
N ALA A 27 14.92 -13.50 -1.98
CA ALA A 27 15.54 -14.46 -1.06
C ALA A 27 16.43 -15.48 -1.78
N ALA A 28 15.99 -16.01 -2.93
CA ALA A 28 16.78 -16.95 -3.73
C ALA A 28 18.07 -16.32 -4.29
N ALA A 29 18.06 -15.02 -4.55
CA ALA A 29 19.22 -14.25 -5.00
C ALA A 29 20.12 -13.74 -3.85
N GLY A 30 19.79 -14.04 -2.59
CA GLY A 30 20.55 -13.56 -1.42
C GLY A 30 20.32 -12.09 -1.08
N VAL A 31 19.27 -11.47 -1.62
CA VAL A 31 18.86 -10.09 -1.28
C VAL A 31 18.28 -10.10 0.13
N SER A 32 18.76 -9.20 1.00
CA SER A 32 18.25 -9.06 2.36
C SER A 32 16.86 -8.41 2.38
N LEU A 33 15.99 -8.89 3.27
CA LEU A 33 14.56 -8.56 3.26
C LEU A 33 14.08 -8.05 4.63
N ARG A 34 13.07 -7.19 4.63
CA ARG A 34 12.23 -6.87 5.80
C ARG A 34 10.77 -6.76 5.39
N ASN A 35 9.88 -7.36 6.17
CA ASN A 35 8.44 -7.29 5.91
C ASN A 35 7.71 -6.55 7.04
N TYR A 36 6.82 -5.66 6.64
CA TYR A 36 5.95 -4.88 7.51
C TYR A 36 4.50 -5.08 7.07
N GLY A 37 3.82 -6.01 7.74
CA GLY A 37 2.37 -6.17 7.64
C GLY A 37 1.84 -6.93 6.43
N TYR A 38 2.68 -7.44 5.52
CA TYR A 38 2.23 -8.20 4.35
C TYR A 38 2.09 -9.71 4.64
N PHE A 39 0.98 -10.32 4.20
CA PHE A 39 0.65 -11.76 4.39
C PHE A 39 0.66 -12.18 5.87
N VAL A 40 0.11 -11.34 6.75
CA VAL A 40 0.07 -11.59 8.20
C VAL A 40 -1.36 -11.73 8.71
N ALA A 41 -1.53 -12.52 9.77
CA ALA A 41 -2.73 -12.47 10.60
C ALA A 41 -2.39 -11.80 11.93
N ASN A 42 -3.18 -10.80 12.31
CA ASN A 42 -2.99 -10.02 13.51
C ASN A 42 -3.58 -10.72 14.75
N ARG A 43 -2.92 -10.57 15.90
CA ARG A 43 -3.56 -10.80 17.20
C ARG A 43 -4.71 -9.81 17.40
N PRO A 44 -5.79 -10.18 18.12
CA PRO A 44 -6.82 -9.23 18.53
C PRO A 44 -6.19 -8.05 19.28
N LEU A 45 -6.63 -6.83 18.96
CA LEU A 45 -5.96 -5.62 19.45
C LEU A 45 -5.98 -5.50 20.98
N ASP A 46 -7.07 -5.93 21.62
CA ASP A 46 -7.23 -5.97 23.08
C ASP A 46 -6.34 -7.01 23.79
N LYS A 47 -5.68 -7.89 23.03
CA LYS A 47 -4.74 -8.91 23.53
C LYS A 47 -3.28 -8.53 23.34
N VAL A 48 -2.97 -7.40 22.70
CA VAL A 48 -1.59 -6.93 22.52
C VAL A 48 -1.13 -6.20 23.77
N THR A 49 -0.35 -6.86 24.62
CA THR A 49 0.22 -6.29 25.86
C THR A 49 1.74 -6.17 25.82
N ASP A 50 2.40 -6.90 24.93
CA ASP A 50 3.85 -6.98 24.74
C ASP A 50 4.34 -6.18 23.51
N GLY A 51 3.42 -5.49 22.81
CA GLY A 51 3.68 -4.78 21.56
C GLY A 51 3.81 -5.70 20.34
N VAL A 52 3.61 -7.02 20.48
CA VAL A 52 3.63 -7.95 19.36
C VAL A 52 2.21 -8.06 18.78
N HIS A 53 2.04 -7.52 17.57
CA HIS A 53 0.76 -7.46 16.87
C HIS A 53 0.51 -8.64 15.94
N VAL A 54 1.56 -9.26 15.39
CA VAL A 54 1.42 -10.33 14.38
C VAL A 54 1.45 -11.71 15.02
N GLU A 55 0.40 -12.50 14.82
CA GLU A 55 0.29 -13.88 15.29
C GLU A 55 0.90 -14.85 14.28
N VAL A 56 0.44 -14.78 13.03
CA VAL A 56 0.83 -15.68 11.95
C VAL A 56 1.40 -14.88 10.78
N VAL A 57 2.42 -15.42 10.12
CA VAL A 57 2.85 -14.96 8.79
C VAL A 57 2.65 -16.15 7.85
N ARG A 58 1.86 -15.96 6.79
CA ARG A 58 1.36 -17.06 5.95
C ARG A 58 2.43 -17.55 4.95
N ASP A 59 3.39 -16.70 4.59
CA ASP A 59 4.50 -17.05 3.69
C ASP A 59 5.78 -17.41 4.48
N PRO A 60 6.46 -18.53 4.16
CA PRO A 60 7.63 -19.00 4.91
C PRO A 60 8.88 -18.13 4.73
N VAL A 61 9.03 -17.43 3.61
CA VAL A 61 10.14 -16.49 3.38
C VAL A 61 9.90 -15.24 4.21
N LEU A 62 8.71 -14.66 4.13
CA LEU A 62 8.32 -13.48 4.91
C LEU A 62 8.34 -13.76 6.42
N ASN A 63 7.94 -14.96 6.85
CA ASN A 63 7.87 -15.35 8.26
C ASN A 63 9.19 -15.14 9.02
N ARG A 64 10.33 -15.26 8.34
CA ARG A 64 11.69 -15.08 8.90
C ARG A 64 12.10 -13.62 9.02
N VAL A 65 11.44 -12.71 8.30
CA VAL A 65 11.87 -11.31 8.15
C VAL A 65 10.78 -10.30 8.52
N THR A 66 9.58 -10.75 8.91
CA THR A 66 8.49 -9.89 9.38
C THR A 66 8.82 -9.24 10.73
N ASN A 67 8.67 -7.92 10.81
CA ASN A 67 8.59 -7.22 12.09
C ASN A 67 7.25 -7.53 12.76
N ARG A 68 7.27 -8.33 13.83
CA ARG A 68 6.05 -8.78 14.53
C ARG A 68 5.35 -7.68 15.33
N ARG A 69 6.01 -6.54 15.55
CA ARG A 69 5.41 -5.34 16.16
C ARG A 69 4.62 -4.51 15.13
N TYR A 70 4.86 -4.71 13.83
CA TYR A 70 4.14 -4.00 12.78
C TYR A 70 2.83 -4.70 12.47
N ARG A 71 1.71 -4.06 12.80
CA ARG A 71 0.36 -4.61 12.56
C ARG A 71 0.03 -4.60 11.06
N GLY A 72 -0.49 -5.72 10.55
CA GLY A 72 -1.00 -5.81 9.17
C GLY A 72 -2.30 -5.03 8.96
N PHE A 73 -3.09 -5.43 7.96
CA PHE A 73 -4.40 -4.81 7.68
C PHE A 73 -5.31 -4.82 8.92
N ASP A 74 -5.76 -3.63 9.31
CA ASP A 74 -6.73 -3.38 10.38
C ASP A 74 -7.15 -1.91 10.33
N LEU A 75 -8.40 -1.66 9.96
CA LEU A 75 -8.98 -0.31 9.83
C LEU A 75 -9.24 0.37 11.18
N ASP A 76 -9.15 -0.36 12.29
CA ASP A 76 -9.23 0.19 13.65
C ASP A 76 -7.86 0.58 14.22
N TYR A 77 -6.77 0.38 13.46
CA TYR A 77 -5.41 0.75 13.85
C TYR A 77 -4.85 1.84 12.92
N PRO A 78 -4.38 2.99 13.44
CA PRO A 78 -3.88 4.08 12.60
C PRO A 78 -2.61 3.72 11.84
N ASP A 79 -2.53 4.12 10.57
CA ASP A 79 -1.34 3.98 9.74
C ASP A 79 -0.16 4.79 10.29
N VAL A 80 -0.40 5.93 10.94
CA VAL A 80 0.69 6.67 11.63
C VAL A 80 1.33 5.88 12.78
N GLU A 81 0.59 4.97 13.42
CA GLU A 81 1.19 4.06 14.42
C GLU A 81 2.04 2.98 13.74
N ARG A 82 1.62 2.49 12.57
CA ARG A 82 2.43 1.59 11.73
C ARG A 82 3.73 2.27 11.30
N ALA A 83 3.66 3.53 10.86
CA ALA A 83 4.81 4.33 10.48
C ALA A 83 5.81 4.48 11.64
N LYS A 84 5.34 4.70 12.89
CA LYS A 84 6.22 4.75 14.07
C LYS A 84 7.04 3.47 14.25
N VAL A 85 6.41 2.29 14.12
CA VAL A 85 7.12 1.00 14.23
C VAL A 85 8.18 0.85 13.14
N PHE A 86 7.89 1.29 11.91
CA PHE A 86 8.89 1.32 10.84
C PHE A 86 10.06 2.27 11.18
N LEU A 87 9.77 3.46 11.71
CA LEU A 87 10.79 4.45 12.07
C LEU A 87 11.67 3.98 13.24
N GLU A 88 11.14 3.17 14.16
CA GLU A 88 11.94 2.47 15.19
C GLU A 88 12.96 1.52 14.53
N ASP A 89 12.54 0.68 13.59
CA ASP A 89 13.45 -0.21 12.85
C ASP A 89 14.48 0.60 12.02
N LEU A 90 14.06 1.68 11.36
CA LEU A 90 14.94 2.55 10.60
C LEU A 90 16.05 3.14 11.48
N ALA A 91 15.72 3.53 12.72
CA ALA A 91 16.72 4.02 13.68
C ALA A 91 17.74 2.94 14.08
N GLU A 92 17.34 1.67 14.13
CA GLU A 92 18.27 0.55 14.35
C GLU A 92 19.14 0.25 13.12
N PHE A 93 18.58 0.38 11.91
CA PHE A 93 19.36 0.30 10.67
C PHE A 93 20.42 1.40 10.61
N GLU A 94 20.07 2.63 10.99
CA GLU A 94 21.01 3.75 11.09
C GLU A 94 22.18 3.48 12.04
N LYS A 95 21.91 2.91 13.22
CA LYS A 95 22.93 2.55 14.20
C LYS A 95 23.89 1.49 13.68
N SER A 96 23.34 0.45 13.04
CA SER A 96 24.14 -0.66 12.49
C SER A 96 24.81 -0.32 11.16
N GLY A 97 24.31 0.70 10.45
CA GLY A 97 24.67 0.99 9.06
C GLY A 97 24.14 -0.04 8.05
N GLN A 98 23.19 -0.89 8.45
CA GLN A 98 22.68 -1.99 7.64
C GLN A 98 21.16 -1.93 7.54
N MET A 99 20.67 -1.42 6.40
CA MET A 99 19.26 -1.53 6.02
C MET A 99 19.09 -2.69 5.02
N PRO A 100 18.05 -3.53 5.15
CA PRO A 100 17.75 -4.56 4.16
C PRO A 100 17.54 -3.98 2.76
N SER A 101 17.94 -4.71 1.72
CA SER A 101 17.89 -4.23 0.33
C SER A 101 16.48 -4.17 -0.25
N LEU A 102 15.55 -5.00 0.25
CA LEU A 102 14.13 -4.93 -0.10
C LEU A 102 13.27 -4.87 1.17
N LEU A 103 12.50 -3.80 1.30
CA LEU A 103 11.52 -3.60 2.36
C LEU A 103 10.12 -3.64 1.74
N ILE A 104 9.22 -4.40 2.35
CA ILE A 104 7.82 -4.51 1.93
C ILE A 104 6.96 -3.91 3.04
N ILE A 105 6.20 -2.86 2.73
CA ILE A 105 5.43 -2.09 3.71
C ILE A 105 3.99 -2.00 3.26
N ARG A 106 3.05 -2.42 4.11
CA ARG A 106 1.60 -2.31 3.89
C ARG A 106 0.99 -1.25 4.80
N LEU A 107 0.52 -0.16 4.20
CA LEU A 107 -0.47 0.74 4.80
C LEU A 107 -1.84 0.36 4.23
N GLY A 108 -2.94 0.60 4.95
CA GLY A 108 -4.24 0.08 4.51
C GLY A 108 -5.47 0.89 4.90
N ASN A 109 -5.33 2.01 5.60
CA ASN A 109 -6.50 2.78 6.04
C ASN A 109 -7.14 3.60 4.91
N ASP A 110 -6.50 3.70 3.75
CA ASP A 110 -7.12 4.23 2.52
C ASP A 110 -8.26 3.37 1.97
N HIS A 111 -8.41 2.12 2.44
CA HIS A 111 -9.60 1.30 2.21
C HIS A 111 -10.86 1.86 2.90
N THR A 112 -10.68 2.56 4.04
CA THR A 112 -11.75 3.13 4.88
C THR A 112 -12.77 2.11 5.44
N SER A 113 -13.58 2.53 6.41
CA SER A 113 -14.77 1.76 6.84
C SER A 113 -16.07 2.33 6.25
N GLY A 114 -15.98 2.97 5.08
CA GLY A 114 -17.07 3.75 4.51
C GLY A 114 -17.64 4.76 5.50
N THR A 115 -18.97 4.81 5.60
CA THR A 115 -19.69 5.67 6.56
C THR A 115 -20.24 4.91 7.77
N ALA A 116 -19.65 3.76 8.11
CA ALA A 116 -20.08 2.99 9.27
C ALA A 116 -19.99 3.83 10.56
N ALA A 117 -21.09 3.90 11.31
CA ALA A 117 -21.24 4.79 12.46
C ALA A 117 -20.13 4.58 13.50
N GLY A 118 -19.51 5.67 13.95
CA GLY A 118 -18.45 5.64 14.96
C GLY A 118 -17.07 5.18 14.48
N LYS A 119 -16.93 4.63 13.25
CA LYS A 119 -15.62 4.38 12.63
C LYS A 119 -14.96 5.69 12.19
N ILE A 120 -13.66 5.66 11.91
CA ILE A 120 -12.94 6.82 11.36
C ILE A 120 -13.59 7.25 10.04
N ALA A 121 -13.79 8.56 9.87
CA ALA A 121 -14.39 9.12 8.68
C ALA A 121 -13.48 8.90 7.46
N PRO A 122 -14.02 8.68 6.24
CA PRO A 122 -13.22 8.38 5.04
C PRO A 122 -12.07 9.36 4.79
N LEU A 123 -12.32 10.67 4.87
CA LEU A 123 -11.29 11.69 4.66
C LEU A 123 -10.21 11.67 5.75
N SER A 124 -10.57 11.30 6.99
CA SER A 124 -9.63 11.13 8.09
C SER A 124 -8.77 9.88 7.93
N ALA A 125 -9.35 8.77 7.47
CA ALA A 125 -8.63 7.53 7.21
C ALA A 125 -7.61 7.71 6.08
N PHE A 126 -7.99 8.42 5.01
CA PHE A 126 -7.09 8.78 3.93
C PHE A 126 -5.99 9.75 4.37
N ALA A 127 -6.31 10.73 5.22
CA ALA A 127 -5.32 11.65 5.77
C ALA A 127 -4.32 10.96 6.71
N ASP A 128 -4.74 9.93 7.44
CA ASP A 128 -3.88 9.09 8.28
C ASP A 128 -2.91 8.27 7.44
N ASN A 129 -3.41 7.64 6.37
CA ASN A 129 -2.60 6.92 5.39
C ASN A 129 -1.55 7.81 4.70
N ASP A 130 -1.96 8.99 4.21
CA ASP A 130 -1.07 9.96 3.56
C ASP A 130 -0.01 10.50 4.54
N ALA A 131 -0.41 10.80 5.79
CA ALA A 131 0.51 11.21 6.84
C ALA A 131 1.56 10.14 7.15
N ALA A 132 1.14 8.88 7.24
CA ALA A 132 2.01 7.75 7.50
C ALA A 132 3.03 7.54 6.37
N LEU A 133 2.57 7.59 5.10
CA LEU A 133 3.46 7.54 3.95
C LEU A 133 4.47 8.70 3.98
N GLY A 134 4.00 9.92 4.26
CA GLY A 134 4.84 11.10 4.39
C GLY A 134 5.93 10.94 5.45
N GLN A 135 5.57 10.39 6.63
CA GLN A 135 6.52 10.12 7.72
C GLN A 135 7.57 9.07 7.34
N ILE A 136 7.17 8.00 6.65
CA ILE A 136 8.09 6.95 6.15
C ILE A 136 9.08 7.55 5.15
N VAL A 137 8.58 8.29 4.15
CA VAL A 137 9.43 8.94 3.13
C VAL A 137 10.36 9.96 3.78
N GLU A 138 9.86 10.78 4.70
CA GLU A 138 10.68 11.75 5.45
C GLU A 138 11.81 11.06 6.20
N GLY A 139 11.49 10.00 6.97
CA GLY A 139 12.47 9.22 7.72
C GLY A 139 13.56 8.64 6.81
N ILE A 140 13.17 7.96 5.73
CA ILE A 140 14.11 7.40 4.75
C ILE A 140 14.95 8.52 4.11
N SER A 141 14.34 9.64 3.72
CA SER A 141 15.05 10.72 3.03
C SER A 141 16.07 11.46 3.89
N LYS A 142 15.92 11.38 5.21
CA LYS A 142 16.85 11.94 6.20
C LYS A 142 17.88 10.92 6.69
N SER A 143 17.74 9.66 6.26
CA SER A 143 18.65 8.57 6.59
C SER A 143 19.92 8.60 5.73
N ARG A 144 21.00 7.97 6.19
CA ARG A 144 22.22 7.72 5.42
C ARG A 144 21.97 6.85 4.19
N PHE A 145 20.87 6.12 4.15
CA PHE A 145 20.51 5.23 3.05
C PHE A 145 19.83 5.97 1.88
N TRP A 146 19.39 7.21 2.09
CA TRP A 146 18.67 7.99 1.08
C TRP A 146 19.35 8.03 -0.30
N PRO A 147 20.68 8.28 -0.41
CA PRO A 147 21.35 8.35 -1.71
C PRO A 147 21.20 7.12 -2.59
N ASP A 148 20.94 5.95 -2.00
CA ASP A 148 20.87 4.65 -2.67
C ASP A 148 19.47 4.00 -2.57
N THR A 149 18.44 4.77 -2.22
CA THR A 149 17.07 4.26 -2.03
C THR A 149 16.12 4.68 -3.14
N ALA A 150 15.24 3.75 -3.54
CA ALA A 150 14.05 4.02 -4.32
C ALA A 150 12.82 3.42 -3.62
N ILE A 151 11.80 4.24 -3.40
CA ILE A 151 10.53 3.85 -2.80
C ILE A 151 9.49 3.78 -3.91
N PHE A 152 8.88 2.61 -4.06
CA PHE A 152 7.80 2.37 -5.01
C PHE A 152 6.50 2.22 -4.23
N VAL A 153 5.51 3.06 -4.54
CA VAL A 153 4.20 3.07 -3.89
C VAL A 153 3.16 2.81 -4.94
N LEU A 154 2.30 1.82 -4.71
CA LEU A 154 1.14 1.51 -5.53
C LEU A 154 -0.03 1.12 -4.63
N GLN A 155 -1.23 1.29 -5.15
CA GLN A 155 -2.42 0.65 -4.63
C GLN A 155 -2.45 -0.83 -5.06
N ASP A 156 -3.10 -1.69 -4.26
CA ASP A 156 -3.31 -3.10 -4.60
C ASP A 156 -4.30 -3.25 -5.76
N ASP A 157 -5.34 -2.41 -5.82
CA ASP A 157 -6.17 -2.22 -7.01
C ASP A 157 -6.70 -0.78 -7.17
N ALA A 158 -7.63 -0.57 -8.10
CA ALA A 158 -8.26 0.74 -8.36
C ALA A 158 -9.67 0.86 -7.73
N GLN A 159 -10.06 -0.09 -6.89
CA GLN A 159 -11.36 -0.29 -6.25
C GLN A 159 -12.56 -0.27 -7.21
N ASN A 160 -12.39 -0.63 -8.49
CA ASN A 160 -13.42 -0.42 -9.53
C ASN A 160 -13.94 1.04 -9.59
N GLY A 161 -13.16 2.01 -9.11
CA GLY A 161 -13.54 3.40 -9.03
C GLY A 161 -13.68 4.05 -10.41
N PRO A 162 -14.45 5.14 -10.53
CA PRO A 162 -14.57 5.84 -11.79
C PRO A 162 -13.31 6.67 -12.09
N ASP A 163 -12.73 6.45 -13.26
CA ASP A 163 -11.73 7.32 -13.88
C ASP A 163 -12.17 7.68 -15.30
N HIS A 164 -11.85 8.90 -15.71
CA HIS A 164 -12.26 9.43 -17.01
C HIS A 164 -11.47 8.85 -18.21
N VAL A 165 -10.34 8.18 -17.95
CA VAL A 165 -9.54 7.50 -18.98
C VAL A 165 -9.78 5.99 -18.92
N ASP A 166 -9.59 5.37 -17.76
CA ASP A 166 -9.82 3.94 -17.54
C ASP A 166 -9.94 3.57 -16.06
N SER A 167 -10.96 2.81 -15.68
CA SER A 167 -11.26 2.41 -14.30
C SER A 167 -10.19 1.55 -13.63
N HIS A 168 -9.20 1.03 -14.36
CA HIS A 168 -8.06 0.31 -13.79
C HIS A 168 -6.85 1.20 -13.49
N ARG A 169 -6.93 2.51 -13.77
CA ARG A 169 -5.85 3.44 -13.40
C ARG A 169 -5.85 3.67 -11.89
N SER A 170 -4.69 3.45 -11.28
CA SER A 170 -4.42 3.77 -9.89
C SER A 170 -3.27 4.77 -9.77
N PRO A 171 -3.20 5.55 -8.68
CA PRO A 171 -2.02 6.35 -8.38
C PRO A 171 -0.81 5.44 -8.13
N ALA A 172 0.34 5.85 -8.63
CA ALA A 172 1.62 5.19 -8.39
C ALA A 172 2.70 6.25 -8.21
N PHE A 173 3.62 6.01 -7.27
CA PHE A 173 4.70 6.92 -6.95
C PHE A 173 6.06 6.21 -7.00
N VAL A 174 7.07 6.91 -7.53
CA VAL A 174 8.48 6.52 -7.45
C VAL A 174 9.21 7.65 -6.75
N VAL A 175 9.67 7.42 -5.52
CA VAL A 175 10.32 8.43 -4.68
C VAL A 175 11.77 8.04 -4.43
N SER A 176 12.70 8.82 -4.96
CA SER A 176 14.14 8.55 -4.92
C SER A 176 14.91 9.87 -5.16
N PRO A 177 16.20 9.98 -4.75
CA PRO A 177 17.07 11.06 -5.25
C PRO A 177 17.13 11.09 -6.78
N TYR A 178 16.96 9.93 -7.42
CA TYR A 178 16.98 9.77 -8.86
C TYR A 178 15.62 10.04 -9.52
N SER A 179 14.55 10.33 -8.78
CA SER A 179 13.26 10.64 -9.42
C SER A 179 13.35 11.95 -10.19
N ARG A 180 12.89 11.93 -11.45
CA ARG A 180 12.84 13.11 -12.31
C ARG A 180 11.83 14.11 -11.75
N ARG A 181 12.25 15.36 -11.56
CA ARG A 181 11.42 16.43 -10.99
C ARG A 181 10.96 17.41 -12.06
N ARG A 182 9.82 18.07 -11.81
CA ARG A 182 9.28 19.15 -12.67
C ARG A 182 9.10 18.73 -14.14
N ALA A 183 8.67 17.49 -14.35
CA ALA A 183 8.43 16.92 -15.66
C ALA A 183 7.09 16.18 -15.65
N VAL A 184 6.45 16.10 -16.81
CA VAL A 184 5.31 15.22 -17.04
C VAL A 184 5.83 14.01 -17.80
N ASP A 185 5.76 12.83 -17.18
CA ASP A 185 5.98 11.56 -17.86
C ASP A 185 4.63 10.97 -18.25
N SER A 186 4.33 10.96 -19.55
CA SER A 186 3.11 10.37 -20.11
C SER A 186 3.33 8.94 -20.62
N THR A 187 4.45 8.31 -20.26
CA THR A 187 4.71 6.91 -20.58
C THR A 187 3.65 6.02 -19.93
N MET A 188 3.03 5.13 -20.70
CA MET A 188 2.15 4.10 -20.15
C MET A 188 2.97 3.10 -19.32
N TYR A 189 2.66 3.04 -18.02
CA TYR A 189 3.16 2.06 -17.07
C TYR A 189 2.00 1.28 -16.47
N ASN A 190 2.29 0.07 -16.02
CA ASN A 190 1.39 -0.75 -15.23
C ASN A 190 2.17 -1.41 -14.07
N THR A 191 1.51 -2.26 -13.27
CA THR A 191 2.15 -2.95 -12.14
C THR A 191 3.38 -3.76 -12.56
N THR A 192 3.38 -4.37 -13.75
CA THR A 192 4.54 -5.11 -14.26
C THR A 192 5.72 -4.20 -14.63
N SER A 193 5.48 -2.94 -15.02
CA SER A 193 6.54 -1.93 -15.20
C SER A 193 7.25 -1.60 -13.89
N MET A 194 6.49 -1.46 -12.81
CA MET A 194 7.04 -1.19 -11.48
C MET A 194 7.85 -2.40 -10.99
N LEU A 195 7.27 -3.59 -11.04
CA LEU A 195 7.94 -4.85 -10.71
C LEU A 195 9.25 -5.00 -11.49
N ARG A 196 9.21 -4.80 -12.81
CA ARG A 196 10.41 -4.90 -13.66
C ARG A 196 11.49 -3.89 -13.29
N SER A 197 11.10 -2.70 -12.85
CA SER A 197 12.04 -1.68 -12.38
C SER A 197 12.73 -2.10 -11.08
N MET A 198 11.95 -2.64 -10.13
CA MET A 198 12.48 -3.16 -8.87
C MET A 198 13.43 -4.34 -9.11
N GLU A 199 13.08 -5.26 -10.00
CA GLU A 199 13.96 -6.37 -10.39
C GLU A 199 15.30 -5.89 -10.92
N LEU A 200 15.30 -4.91 -11.83
CA LEU A 200 16.53 -4.38 -12.41
C LEU A 200 17.41 -3.70 -11.35
N ILE A 201 16.81 -2.97 -10.41
CA ILE A 201 17.53 -2.33 -9.29
C ILE A 201 18.15 -3.38 -8.36
N LEU A 202 17.40 -4.46 -8.07
CA LEU A 202 17.82 -5.53 -7.16
C LEU A 202 18.66 -6.62 -7.84
N GLY A 203 18.91 -6.53 -9.14
CA GLY A 203 19.64 -7.56 -9.90
C GLY A 203 18.88 -8.89 -10.04
N LEU A 204 17.55 -8.86 -10.00
CA LEU A 204 16.69 -10.04 -10.08
C LEU A 204 16.34 -10.40 -11.53
N ARG A 205 16.10 -11.70 -11.75
CA ARG A 205 15.52 -12.20 -12.99
C ARG A 205 14.00 -11.97 -12.98
N PRO A 206 13.38 -11.72 -14.15
CA PRO A 206 11.93 -11.63 -14.25
C PRO A 206 11.27 -12.94 -13.78
N MET A 207 10.12 -12.83 -13.15
CA MET A 207 9.36 -13.97 -12.62
C MET A 207 8.58 -14.69 -13.72
N THR A 208 8.12 -13.95 -14.74
CA THR A 208 7.25 -14.46 -15.82
C THR A 208 7.63 -13.85 -17.18
N THR A 209 6.82 -14.07 -18.21
CA THR A 209 6.96 -13.34 -19.48
C THR A 209 6.40 -11.91 -19.39
N PHE A 210 5.49 -11.64 -18.45
CA PHE A 210 4.81 -10.35 -18.35
C PHE A 210 5.75 -9.24 -17.87
N ASP A 211 6.47 -9.47 -16.77
CA ASP A 211 7.52 -8.60 -16.26
C ASP A 211 8.77 -8.60 -17.17
N ALA A 212 9.14 -9.76 -17.75
CA ALA A 212 10.24 -9.81 -18.72
C ALA A 212 10.05 -8.87 -19.92
N GLY A 213 8.81 -8.76 -20.41
CA GLY A 213 8.42 -7.87 -21.51
C GLY A 213 7.99 -6.47 -21.08
N ALA A 214 7.90 -6.19 -19.77
CA ALA A 214 7.41 -4.92 -19.28
C ALA A 214 8.41 -3.79 -19.51
N ARG A 215 7.90 -2.59 -19.81
CA ARG A 215 8.70 -1.37 -19.91
C ARG A 215 9.13 -0.92 -18.51
N PRO A 216 10.44 -0.82 -18.20
CA PRO A 216 10.89 -0.25 -16.93
C PRO A 216 10.54 1.24 -16.82
N MET A 217 10.39 1.73 -15.59
CA MET A 217 10.07 3.13 -15.27
C MET A 217 11.29 4.07 -15.38
N SER A 218 12.21 3.80 -16.31
CA SER A 218 13.45 4.56 -16.45
C SER A 218 13.22 6.02 -16.83
N ASN A 219 12.14 6.37 -17.53
CA ASN A 219 11.83 7.76 -17.89
C ASN A 219 11.40 8.62 -16.68
N ALA A 220 10.93 7.95 -15.61
CA ALA A 220 10.62 8.59 -14.32
C ALA A 220 11.88 8.83 -13.48
N LEU A 221 13.04 8.33 -13.91
CA LEU A 221 14.32 8.46 -13.23
C LEU A 221 15.32 9.32 -14.04
N GLN A 222 16.33 9.86 -13.38
CA GLN A 222 17.44 10.62 -13.95
C GLN A 222 18.77 10.13 -13.38
N SER A 223 19.89 10.37 -14.07
CA SER A 223 21.20 9.85 -13.67
C SER A 223 21.86 10.62 -12.52
N THR A 224 21.55 11.91 -12.38
CA THR A 224 22.12 12.77 -11.33
C THR A 224 21.17 12.83 -10.15
N PRO A 225 21.58 12.35 -8.96
CA PRO A 225 20.71 12.34 -7.79
C PRO A 225 20.52 13.74 -7.20
N ASP A 226 19.32 14.00 -6.69
CA ASP A 226 19.00 15.13 -5.81
C ASP A 226 18.71 14.60 -4.41
N THR A 227 19.74 14.59 -3.57
CA THR A 227 19.71 14.02 -2.21
C THR A 227 19.12 14.95 -1.17
N ARG A 228 18.51 16.08 -1.55
CA ARG A 228 17.81 16.94 -0.60
C ARG A 228 16.71 16.13 0.10
N PRO A 229 16.63 16.16 1.45
CA PRO A 229 15.63 15.41 2.18
C PRO A 229 14.23 15.95 1.91
N TYR A 230 13.24 15.09 2.11
CA TYR A 230 11.83 15.45 2.13
C TYR A 230 11.42 15.79 3.57
N THR A 231 10.49 16.74 3.70
CA THR A 231 9.82 17.05 4.97
C THR A 231 8.34 16.76 4.78
N ALA A 232 7.78 15.92 5.64
CA ALA A 232 6.39 15.52 5.54
C ALA A 232 5.44 16.72 5.70
N GLU A 233 4.44 16.81 4.83
CA GLU A 233 3.39 17.80 5.00
C GLU A 233 2.51 17.45 6.22
N LYS A 234 2.07 18.46 6.97
CA LYS A 234 1.12 18.26 8.08
C LYS A 234 -0.29 17.99 7.53
N PRO A 235 -1.03 17.02 8.08
CA PRO A 235 -2.41 16.77 7.67
C PRO A 235 -3.28 18.02 7.80
N ARG A 236 -4.05 18.30 6.75
CA ARG A 236 -5.05 19.39 6.73
C ARG A 236 -6.42 18.93 7.21
N ILE A 237 -6.65 17.63 7.20
CA ILE A 237 -7.84 16.96 7.72
C ILE A 237 -7.47 16.34 9.07
N SER A 238 -8.41 16.38 10.02
CA SER A 238 -8.24 15.70 11.30
C SER A 238 -8.06 14.19 11.08
N LEU A 239 -7.11 13.57 11.77
CA LEU A 239 -6.92 12.11 11.69
C LEU A 239 -7.95 11.31 12.51
N ASN A 240 -8.68 12.01 13.40
CA ASN A 240 -9.52 11.37 14.42
C ASN A 240 -11.01 11.64 14.26
N GLU A 241 -11.43 12.29 13.16
CA GLU A 241 -12.85 12.50 12.91
C GLU A 241 -13.53 11.15 12.71
N ARG A 242 -14.70 10.99 13.34
CA ARG A 242 -15.49 9.77 13.27
C ARG A 242 -16.78 10.03 12.53
N ASN A 243 -17.22 9.03 11.79
CA ASN A 243 -18.53 9.03 11.16
C ASN A 243 -19.61 9.28 12.23
N PRO A 244 -20.58 10.17 11.97
CA PRO A 244 -21.66 10.45 12.90
C PRO A 244 -22.50 9.18 13.11
N ALA A 245 -23.22 9.13 14.23
CA ALA A 245 -24.12 8.02 14.56
C ALA A 245 -25.23 7.81 13.50
N ARG A 246 -25.58 8.87 12.77
CA ARG A 246 -26.55 8.86 11.67
C ARG A 246 -26.01 9.65 10.49
N SER A 247 -25.94 8.99 9.34
CA SER A 247 -25.79 9.61 8.03
C SER A 247 -26.72 8.89 7.05
N THR A 248 -26.84 9.44 5.86
CA THR A 248 -27.72 8.94 4.79
C THR A 248 -27.28 7.57 4.30
N THR A 249 -25.97 7.29 4.35
CA THR A 249 -25.36 6.03 3.92
C THR A 249 -24.91 5.12 5.09
N ALA A 250 -25.02 5.55 6.35
CA ALA A 250 -24.53 4.77 7.50
C ALA A 250 -25.14 3.36 7.59
N ALA A 251 -26.45 3.24 7.36
CA ALA A 251 -27.14 1.95 7.42
C ALA A 251 -26.75 1.01 6.27
N ARG A 252 -26.27 1.57 5.14
CA ARG A 252 -25.73 0.82 4.00
C ARG A 252 -24.33 0.32 4.32
N SER A 253 -23.45 1.21 4.81
CA SER A 253 -22.09 0.84 5.24
C SER A 253 -22.10 -0.23 6.34
N ALA A 254 -23.05 -0.19 7.29
CA ALA A 254 -23.14 -1.16 8.37
C ALA A 254 -23.41 -2.62 7.90
N ARG A 255 -23.78 -2.82 6.63
CA ARG A 255 -24.02 -4.15 6.03
C ARG A 255 -22.79 -4.74 5.34
N LEU A 256 -21.76 -3.91 5.13
CA LEU A 256 -20.52 -4.33 4.47
C LEU A 256 -19.58 -5.02 5.48
N ASP A 257 -18.84 -6.02 5.00
CA ASP A 257 -17.85 -6.74 5.81
C ASP A 257 -16.45 -6.14 5.63
N PHE A 258 -16.06 -5.26 6.55
CA PHE A 258 -14.73 -4.63 6.60
C PHE A 258 -13.68 -5.45 7.36
N SER A 259 -13.96 -6.72 7.69
CA SER A 259 -13.06 -7.53 8.54
C SER A 259 -11.75 -7.94 7.87
N GLU A 260 -11.69 -7.90 6.55
CA GLU A 260 -10.50 -8.18 5.72
C GLU A 260 -10.64 -7.38 4.42
N ALA A 261 -9.52 -7.11 3.75
CA ALA A 261 -9.53 -6.52 2.42
C ALA A 261 -10.38 -7.36 1.44
N ASP A 262 -10.96 -6.68 0.45
CA ASP A 262 -11.74 -7.27 -0.67
C ASP A 262 -12.97 -8.10 -0.29
N ARG A 263 -13.47 -8.00 0.94
CA ARG A 263 -14.71 -8.69 1.38
C ARG A 263 -15.99 -7.89 1.15
N ILE A 264 -15.86 -6.58 0.97
CA ILE A 264 -16.98 -5.67 0.73
C ILE A 264 -17.48 -5.77 -0.72
N ASP A 265 -18.62 -5.15 -0.99
CA ASP A 265 -19.08 -4.89 -2.35
C ASP A 265 -18.51 -3.55 -2.81
N ASP A 266 -17.58 -3.58 -3.76
CA ASP A 266 -16.86 -2.39 -4.23
C ASP A 266 -17.79 -1.34 -4.83
N ASP A 267 -18.80 -1.77 -5.60
CA ASP A 267 -19.75 -0.87 -6.26
C ASP A 267 -20.58 -0.13 -5.21
N GLU A 268 -21.03 -0.85 -4.18
CA GLU A 268 -21.77 -0.28 -3.05
C GLU A 268 -20.90 0.67 -2.21
N LEU A 269 -19.65 0.29 -1.92
CA LEU A 269 -18.74 1.14 -1.16
C LEU A 269 -18.40 2.42 -1.93
N ASN A 270 -18.17 2.33 -3.24
CA ASN A 270 -17.91 3.49 -4.09
C ASN A 270 -19.07 4.48 -4.11
N ASP A 271 -20.32 4.02 -4.25
CA ASP A 271 -21.50 4.91 -4.20
C ASP A 271 -21.66 5.55 -2.81
N ILE A 272 -21.43 4.78 -1.74
CA ILE A 272 -21.43 5.30 -0.36
C ILE A 272 -20.40 6.42 -0.20
N LEU A 273 -19.15 6.18 -0.59
CA LEU A 273 -18.05 7.14 -0.45
C LEU A 273 -18.28 8.37 -1.32
N TRP A 274 -18.74 8.19 -2.57
CA TRP A 274 -19.08 9.29 -3.45
C TRP A 274 -20.11 10.23 -2.83
N ARG A 275 -21.24 9.69 -2.36
CA ARG A 275 -22.30 10.49 -1.74
C ARG A 275 -21.84 11.18 -0.45
N ALA A 276 -20.99 10.50 0.33
CA ALA A 276 -20.45 11.06 1.56
C ALA A 276 -19.52 12.26 1.30
N ILE A 277 -18.73 12.22 0.23
CA ILE A 277 -17.70 13.23 -0.06
C ILE A 277 -18.22 14.33 -0.99
N ARG A 278 -18.98 13.96 -2.02
CA ARG A 278 -19.46 14.87 -3.09
C ARG A 278 -20.84 15.46 -2.79
N GLY A 279 -21.58 14.84 -1.87
CA GLY A 279 -22.93 15.22 -1.48
C GLY A 279 -23.96 14.19 -1.89
N GLU A 280 -25.03 14.08 -1.09
CA GLU A 280 -26.01 12.98 -1.18
C GLU A 280 -26.72 12.89 -2.54
N ASN A 281 -26.91 14.04 -3.20
CA ASN A 281 -27.60 14.14 -4.48
C ASN A 281 -26.67 13.99 -5.69
N ASP A 282 -25.35 13.87 -5.47
CA ASP A 282 -24.38 13.61 -6.54
C ASP A 282 -24.33 12.10 -6.82
N VAL A 283 -24.24 11.74 -8.09
CA VAL A 283 -24.22 10.34 -8.56
C VAL A 283 -22.82 10.05 -9.09
N PRO A 284 -22.17 8.94 -8.68
CA PRO A 284 -20.85 8.63 -9.20
C PRO A 284 -20.89 8.49 -10.73
N PRO A 285 -19.92 9.06 -11.45
CA PRO A 285 -19.84 8.88 -12.89
C PRO A 285 -19.66 7.39 -13.23
N PRO A 286 -20.18 6.92 -14.36
CA PRO A 286 -20.00 5.53 -14.75
C PRO A 286 -18.51 5.24 -15.03
N PRO A 287 -18.00 4.04 -14.70
CA PRO A 287 -16.62 3.69 -14.99
C PRO A 287 -16.37 3.63 -16.50
N VAL A 288 -15.28 4.25 -16.95
CA VAL A 288 -14.81 4.15 -18.33
C VAL A 288 -13.86 2.96 -18.43
N ARG A 289 -14.00 2.13 -19.47
CA ARG A 289 -13.06 1.04 -19.78
C ARG A 289 -12.50 1.26 -21.18
N SER A 290 -11.21 1.52 -21.28
CA SER A 290 -10.53 1.67 -22.55
C SER A 290 -10.24 0.28 -23.14
N LEU A 291 -10.53 0.09 -24.43
CA LEU A 291 -10.27 -1.18 -25.12
C LEU A 291 -8.77 -1.47 -25.28
N PHE A 292 -7.96 -0.40 -25.21
CA PHE A 292 -6.51 -0.40 -25.33
C PHE A 292 -5.99 0.87 -24.64
N ALA A 293 -5.34 0.74 -23.49
CA ALA A 293 -4.42 1.77 -23.04
C ALA A 293 -3.26 1.80 -24.06
N ARG A 294 -3.35 2.72 -25.03
CA ARG A 294 -2.30 2.94 -26.05
C ARG A 294 -1.15 3.75 -25.48
#